data_AF-A0A3E1J2B2-F1
#
_entry.id   AF-A0A3E1J2B2-F1
#
_cell.length_a   1.000
_cell.length_b   1.000
_cell.length_c   1.000
_cell.angle_alpha   90.00
_cell.angle_beta   90.00
_cell.angle_gamma   90.00
#
_symmetry.space_group_name_H-M   'P 1'
#
loop_
_entity.id
_entity.type
_entity.pdbx_description
1 polymer ?
#
loop_
_entity_poly.entity_id
_entity_poly.type
_entity_poly.pdbx_seq_one_letter_code
_entity_poly.pdbx_strand_id
1 'polypeptide(L)'
;MNAVDEYSRTRVTLGFAAKNYGFEVVPAFAADVTITSIAHDVRKVRPGCLYVPIGHIDRRQLEAARDAGAYAALVTPELRSEAAELGMPLLVSSVNPVALGKLACDINADPSSCVATFAVAGDDDDDIHANVIRLADFLHMLGNPVGIISDAGSSSLQRELSLQYPLHIADVQHVLSVCVEDGAAAVVIALNSATLSKNALQSVNIDVLGAEQTHRAAEDASSSGYATANTRATEQLSLKAPVSAVPPVPTVQLTPTEPSTSSQSNSSTVDSAQAEPTASQAASASVESASQPSGDSQVEKVSSDTLPAVAALTTTTSLLDLPPAAPTMSFYSLRQRYGFCSRDHAYCVTRSADSDELAALADQIGGKDVHRHLSLSIAMVLAAGVRRGTIKSALRVSHELR
;
A
#
# COMPACT_ATOMS: atom_id res chain seq x y z
N MET A 1 7.89 -37.94 0.24
CA MET A 1 7.24 -37.37 -0.97
C MET A 1 5.81 -37.07 -0.53
N ASN A 2 5.36 -35.83 -0.37
CA ASN A 2 5.28 -34.80 -1.41
C ASN A 2 5.60 -33.40 -0.83
N ALA A 3 6.74 -32.83 -1.23
CA ALA A 3 7.08 -31.42 -1.04
C ALA A 3 6.85 -30.64 -2.34
N VAL A 4 5.73 -30.93 -3.01
CA VAL A 4 5.37 -30.33 -4.31
C VAL A 4 4.00 -29.64 -4.27
N ASP A 5 3.30 -29.64 -3.13
CA ASP A 5 1.94 -29.09 -3.02
C ASP A 5 1.88 -27.62 -2.57
N GLU A 6 3.01 -26.96 -2.28
CA GLU A 6 3.00 -25.58 -1.74
C GLU A 6 2.99 -24.46 -2.81
N TYR A 7 3.07 -24.78 -4.10
CA TYR A 7 2.98 -23.80 -5.19
C TYR A 7 1.86 -24.11 -6.19
N SER A 8 0.77 -24.74 -5.74
CA SER A 8 -0.47 -24.72 -6.53
C SER A 8 -1.01 -23.29 -6.53
N ARG A 9 -0.60 -22.48 -7.52
CA ARG A 9 -1.19 -21.16 -7.76
C ARG A 9 -2.69 -21.37 -7.88
N THR A 10 -3.46 -20.84 -6.92
CA THR A 10 -4.92 -20.85 -6.98
C THR A 10 -5.33 -20.20 -8.29
N ARG A 11 -5.89 -21.00 -9.19
CA ARG A 11 -6.38 -20.50 -10.47
C ARG A 11 -7.61 -19.64 -10.21
N VAL A 12 -7.48 -18.33 -10.31
CA VAL A 12 -8.59 -17.40 -10.12
C VAL A 12 -9.47 -17.39 -11.37
N THR A 13 -10.66 -17.97 -11.26
CA THR A 13 -11.70 -17.92 -12.30
C THR A 13 -12.83 -16.98 -11.90
N LEU A 14 -13.69 -16.60 -12.86
CA LEU A 14 -14.89 -15.82 -12.56
C LEU A 14 -15.80 -16.55 -11.56
N GLY A 15 -15.91 -17.87 -11.67
CA GLY A 15 -16.66 -18.72 -10.73
C GLY A 15 -16.04 -18.75 -9.34
N PHE A 16 -14.70 -18.77 -9.24
CA PHE A 16 -13.99 -18.63 -7.96
C PHE A 16 -14.31 -17.28 -7.31
N ALA A 17 -14.22 -16.20 -8.07
CA ALA A 17 -14.53 -14.86 -7.58
C ALA A 17 -15.98 -14.79 -7.06
N ALA A 18 -16.94 -15.28 -7.85
CA ALA A 18 -18.35 -15.32 -7.48
C ALA A 18 -18.61 -16.09 -6.18
N LYS A 19 -18.05 -17.30 -6.08
CA LYS A 19 -18.24 -18.17 -4.90
C LYS A 19 -17.66 -17.56 -3.61
N ASN A 20 -16.51 -16.92 -3.69
CA ASN A 20 -15.76 -16.53 -2.50
C ASN A 20 -16.02 -15.08 -2.05
N TYR A 21 -16.44 -14.21 -2.97
CA TYR A 21 -16.56 -12.78 -2.70
C TYR A 21 -17.95 -12.20 -3.00
N GLY A 22 -18.90 -13.03 -3.41
CA GLY A 22 -20.29 -12.60 -3.63
C GLY A 22 -20.51 -11.85 -4.93
N PHE A 23 -19.69 -12.09 -5.94
CA PHE A 23 -19.97 -11.65 -7.31
C PHE A 23 -20.97 -12.59 -8.00
N GLU A 24 -21.67 -12.11 -9.02
CA GLU A 24 -22.47 -12.93 -9.93
C GLU A 24 -21.78 -12.99 -11.30
N VAL A 25 -21.68 -14.19 -11.89
CA VAL A 25 -21.11 -14.37 -13.24
C VAL A 25 -22.24 -14.41 -14.27
N VAL A 26 -22.14 -13.58 -15.29
CA VAL A 26 -23.08 -13.55 -16.41
C VAL A 26 -22.30 -13.61 -17.73
N PRO A 27 -22.54 -14.59 -18.61
CA PRO A 27 -23.41 -15.75 -18.46
C PRO A 27 -22.79 -16.84 -17.55
N ALA A 28 -23.63 -17.69 -16.95
CA ALA A 28 -23.19 -18.69 -15.96
C ALA A 28 -22.14 -19.69 -16.50
N PHE A 29 -22.14 -20.00 -17.81
CA PHE A 29 -21.15 -20.89 -18.40
C PHE A 29 -19.73 -20.29 -18.43
N ALA A 30 -19.59 -18.96 -18.25
CA ALA A 30 -18.29 -18.29 -18.20
C ALA A 30 -17.57 -18.45 -16.85
N ALA A 31 -18.13 -19.23 -15.91
CA ALA A 31 -17.54 -19.46 -14.59
C ALA A 31 -16.08 -19.99 -14.64
N ASP A 32 -15.72 -20.75 -15.68
CA ASP A 32 -14.38 -21.33 -15.82
C ASP A 32 -13.36 -20.39 -16.51
N VAL A 33 -13.80 -19.20 -16.94
CA VAL A 33 -12.90 -18.18 -17.51
C VAL A 33 -11.93 -17.73 -16.44
N THR A 34 -10.64 -17.79 -16.76
CA THR A 34 -9.54 -17.43 -15.86
C THR A 34 -9.15 -15.98 -16.05
N ILE A 35 -8.95 -15.28 -14.94
CA ILE A 35 -8.46 -13.92 -14.92
C ILE A 35 -7.06 -13.91 -14.30
N THR A 36 -6.14 -13.21 -14.95
CA THR A 36 -4.72 -13.17 -14.55
C THR A 36 -4.27 -11.80 -14.09
N SER A 37 -5.09 -10.77 -14.33
CA SER A 37 -4.81 -9.39 -13.93
C SER A 37 -6.10 -8.58 -13.82
N ILE A 38 -6.02 -7.39 -13.21
CA ILE A 38 -7.12 -6.43 -13.14
C ILE A 38 -6.62 -5.11 -13.74
N ALA A 39 -7.45 -4.47 -14.55
CA ALA A 39 -7.17 -3.15 -15.13
C ALA A 39 -8.33 -2.19 -14.89
N HIS A 40 -8.02 -0.96 -14.46
CA HIS A 40 -9.02 0.08 -14.23
C HIS A 40 -9.18 1.06 -15.39
N ASP A 41 -8.17 1.10 -16.27
CA ASP A 41 -8.12 1.95 -17.45
C ASP A 41 -8.02 1.07 -18.68
N VAL A 42 -8.83 1.38 -19.70
CA VAL A 42 -8.84 0.69 -21.00
C VAL A 42 -7.44 0.65 -21.62
N ARG A 43 -6.63 1.69 -21.42
CA ARG A 43 -5.25 1.77 -21.94
C ARG A 43 -4.29 0.76 -21.29
N LYS A 44 -4.63 0.26 -20.10
CA LYS A 44 -3.87 -0.74 -19.35
C LYS A 44 -4.42 -2.16 -19.52
N VAL A 45 -5.54 -2.33 -20.24
CA VAL A 45 -6.13 -3.64 -20.52
C VAL A 45 -5.14 -4.51 -21.30
N ARG A 46 -5.03 -5.77 -20.88
CA ARG A 46 -4.23 -6.80 -21.53
C ARG A 46 -5.06 -8.08 -21.62
N PRO A 47 -4.77 -8.97 -22.58
CA PRO A 47 -5.41 -10.28 -22.63
C PRO A 47 -5.33 -11.01 -21.28
N GLY A 48 -6.47 -11.53 -20.82
CA GLY A 48 -6.58 -12.18 -19.51
C GLY A 48 -6.95 -11.25 -18.35
N CYS A 49 -7.12 -9.94 -18.58
CA CYS A 49 -7.52 -9.03 -17.51
C CYS A 49 -9.03 -9.01 -17.27
N LEU A 50 -9.41 -8.77 -16.01
CA LEU A 50 -10.72 -8.28 -15.62
C LEU A 50 -10.72 -6.74 -15.66
N TYR A 51 -11.56 -6.14 -16.50
CA TYR A 51 -11.73 -4.70 -16.51
C TYR A 51 -12.61 -4.25 -15.35
N VAL A 52 -12.09 -3.38 -14.49
CA VAL A 52 -12.77 -2.87 -13.29
C VAL A 52 -12.79 -1.34 -13.36
N PRO A 53 -13.77 -0.73 -14.02
CA PRO A 53 -13.82 0.71 -14.16
C PRO A 53 -13.94 1.41 -12.80
N ILE A 54 -13.27 2.57 -12.67
CA ILE A 54 -13.37 3.43 -11.49
C ILE A 54 -14.24 4.63 -11.85
N GLY A 55 -15.28 4.89 -11.07
CA GLY A 55 -16.19 6.02 -11.29
C GLY A 55 -17.32 5.68 -12.25
N HIS A 56 -17.64 6.61 -13.16
CA HIS A 56 -18.73 6.45 -14.12
C HIS A 56 -18.38 5.41 -15.18
N ILE A 57 -19.29 4.45 -15.36
CA ILE A 57 -19.15 3.35 -16.31
C ILE A 57 -20.00 3.69 -17.53
N ASP A 58 -19.34 3.84 -18.67
CA ASP A 58 -20.02 4.04 -19.96
C ASP A 58 -19.93 2.78 -20.81
N ARG A 59 -20.98 2.50 -21.59
CA ARG A 59 -20.99 1.39 -22.55
C ARG A 59 -19.79 1.43 -23.51
N ARG A 60 -19.42 2.61 -24.00
CA ARG A 60 -18.27 2.78 -24.89
C ARG A 60 -16.95 2.34 -24.26
N GLN A 61 -16.78 2.55 -22.95
CA GLN A 61 -15.58 2.10 -22.25
C GLN A 61 -15.55 0.58 -22.14
N LEU A 62 -16.70 -0.06 -21.89
CA LEU A 62 -16.81 -1.51 -21.86
C LEU A 62 -16.57 -2.14 -23.25
N GLU A 63 -17.07 -1.52 -24.32
CA GLU A 63 -16.76 -1.91 -25.71
C GLU A 63 -15.26 -1.78 -25.99
N ALA A 64 -14.65 -0.66 -25.62
CA ALA A 64 -13.22 -0.44 -25.82
C ALA A 64 -12.36 -1.40 -24.98
N ALA A 65 -12.77 -1.75 -23.76
CA ALA A 65 -12.10 -2.74 -22.92
C ALA A 65 -12.18 -4.14 -23.54
N ARG A 66 -13.34 -4.54 -24.07
CA ARG A 66 -13.50 -5.79 -24.83
C ARG A 66 -12.57 -5.81 -26.03
N ASP A 67 -12.57 -4.73 -26.82
CA ASP A 67 -11.77 -4.65 -28.05
C ASP A 67 -10.26 -4.62 -27.75
N ALA A 68 -9.86 -4.10 -26.58
CA ALA A 68 -8.50 -4.19 -26.06
C ALA A 68 -8.12 -5.59 -25.52
N GLY A 69 -9.08 -6.52 -25.43
CA GLY A 69 -8.85 -7.92 -25.06
C GLY A 69 -9.18 -8.29 -23.61
N ALA A 70 -9.98 -7.48 -22.89
CA ALA A 70 -10.47 -7.86 -21.58
C ALA A 70 -11.31 -9.14 -21.65
N TYR A 71 -11.06 -10.08 -20.73
CA TYR A 71 -11.78 -11.37 -20.69
C TYR A 71 -13.13 -11.26 -19.99
N ALA A 72 -13.27 -10.27 -19.11
CA ALA A 72 -14.51 -9.95 -18.44
C ALA A 72 -14.48 -8.49 -17.97
N ALA A 73 -15.64 -7.95 -17.61
CA ALA A 73 -15.74 -6.67 -16.93
C ALA A 73 -16.57 -6.75 -15.64
N LEU A 74 -16.15 -6.01 -14.62
CA LEU A 74 -16.95 -5.78 -13.41
C LEU A 74 -17.95 -4.66 -13.69
N VAL A 75 -19.23 -4.94 -13.46
CA VAL A 75 -20.32 -3.99 -13.67
C VAL A 75 -21.25 -3.96 -12.46
N THR A 76 -21.88 -2.81 -12.22
CA THR A 76 -22.92 -2.69 -11.20
C THR A 76 -24.20 -3.41 -11.67
N PRO A 77 -25.06 -3.86 -10.74
CA PRO A 77 -26.32 -4.53 -11.10
C PRO A 77 -27.23 -3.71 -12.02
N GLU A 78 -27.15 -2.38 -11.94
CA GLU A 78 -27.91 -1.42 -12.74
C GLU A 78 -27.55 -1.48 -14.23
N LEU A 79 -26.27 -1.69 -14.54
CA LEU A 79 -25.75 -1.71 -15.91
C LEU A 79 -25.75 -3.11 -16.54
N ARG A 80 -26.23 -4.12 -15.81
CA ARG A 80 -26.25 -5.52 -16.24
C ARG A 80 -26.90 -5.70 -17.62
N SER A 81 -28.08 -5.13 -17.83
CA SER A 81 -28.85 -5.32 -19.07
C SER A 81 -28.17 -4.67 -20.27
N GLU A 82 -27.62 -3.47 -20.08
CA GLU A 82 -26.92 -2.73 -21.15
C GLU A 82 -25.59 -3.40 -21.52
N ALA A 83 -24.86 -3.90 -20.53
CA ALA A 83 -23.58 -4.57 -20.73
C ALA A 83 -23.73 -5.99 -21.30
N ALA A 84 -24.88 -6.66 -21.12
CA ALA A 84 -25.10 -8.02 -21.60
C ALA A 84 -25.03 -8.13 -23.13
N GLU A 85 -25.34 -7.06 -23.85
CA GLU A 85 -25.27 -6.99 -25.32
C GLU A 85 -23.84 -6.94 -25.88
N LEU A 86 -22.84 -6.70 -25.02
CA LEU A 86 -21.45 -6.52 -25.44
C LEU A 86 -20.76 -7.81 -25.89
N GLY A 87 -21.32 -8.96 -25.52
CA GLY A 87 -20.79 -10.28 -25.86
C GLY A 87 -19.55 -10.70 -25.07
N MET A 88 -19.20 -9.98 -24.00
CA MET A 88 -18.15 -10.37 -23.05
C MET A 88 -18.75 -10.82 -21.71
N PRO A 89 -18.12 -11.78 -21.00
CA PRO A 89 -18.50 -12.13 -19.64
C PRO A 89 -18.50 -10.92 -18.70
N LEU A 90 -19.48 -10.88 -17.81
CA LEU A 90 -19.67 -9.84 -16.81
C LEU A 90 -19.58 -10.44 -15.42
N LEU A 91 -18.93 -9.71 -14.54
CA LEU A 91 -18.93 -9.94 -13.11
C LEU A 91 -19.81 -8.86 -12.49
N VAL A 92 -21.00 -9.23 -12.02
CA VAL A 92 -21.99 -8.28 -11.51
C VAL A 92 -21.87 -8.22 -9.99
N SER A 93 -21.62 -7.03 -9.44
CA SER A 93 -21.65 -6.80 -7.99
C SER A 93 -21.73 -5.31 -7.67
N SER A 94 -22.16 -4.99 -6.45
CA SER A 94 -21.96 -3.64 -5.91
C SER A 94 -20.46 -3.41 -5.67
N VAL A 95 -20.02 -2.16 -5.83
CA VAL A 95 -18.59 -1.82 -5.67
C VAL A 95 -18.19 -1.97 -4.20
N ASN A 96 -17.69 -3.15 -3.84
CA ASN A 96 -17.15 -3.44 -2.52
C ASN A 96 -15.62 -3.48 -2.58
N PRO A 97 -14.91 -2.47 -2.03
CA PRO A 97 -13.45 -2.40 -2.10
C PRO A 97 -12.76 -3.56 -1.35
N VAL A 98 -13.40 -4.13 -0.32
CA VAL A 98 -12.85 -5.27 0.44
C VAL A 98 -12.88 -6.53 -0.42
N ALA A 99 -13.98 -6.78 -1.13
CA ALA A 99 -14.11 -7.91 -2.05
C ALA A 99 -13.12 -7.79 -3.22
N LEU A 100 -13.00 -6.59 -3.78
CA LEU A 100 -12.04 -6.30 -4.85
C LEU A 100 -10.58 -6.46 -4.38
N GLY A 101 -10.26 -6.01 -3.16
CA GLY A 101 -8.96 -6.19 -2.53
C GLY A 101 -8.57 -7.65 -2.37
N LYS A 102 -9.49 -8.49 -1.87
CA LYS A 102 -9.27 -9.95 -1.78
C LYS A 102 -9.10 -10.60 -3.14
N LEU A 103 -9.94 -10.24 -4.12
CA LEU A 103 -9.79 -10.75 -5.48
C LEU A 103 -8.44 -10.38 -6.09
N ALA A 104 -8.02 -9.11 -5.97
CA ALA A 104 -6.72 -8.65 -6.46
C ALA A 104 -5.56 -9.36 -5.74
N CYS A 105 -5.68 -9.57 -4.43
CA CYS A 105 -4.73 -10.33 -3.63
C CYS A 105 -4.59 -11.78 -4.12
N ASP A 106 -5.69 -12.50 -4.35
CA ASP A 106 -5.65 -13.89 -4.82
C ASP A 106 -5.10 -14.01 -6.25
N ILE A 107 -5.40 -13.03 -7.13
CA ILE A 107 -4.83 -12.98 -8.49
C ILE A 107 -3.31 -12.80 -8.44
N ASN A 108 -2.81 -11.97 -7.52
CA ASN A 108 -1.39 -11.68 -7.34
C ASN A 108 -0.70 -12.63 -6.33
N ALA A 109 -1.38 -13.70 -5.91
CA ALA A 109 -0.88 -14.71 -4.98
C ALA A 109 -0.40 -14.17 -3.61
N ASP A 110 -1.16 -13.25 -3.01
CA ASP A 110 -0.88 -12.58 -1.73
C ASP A 110 0.57 -12.06 -1.62
N PRO A 111 0.93 -11.04 -2.40
CA PRO A 111 2.31 -10.57 -2.48
C PRO A 111 2.81 -10.03 -1.14
N SER A 112 1.92 -9.45 -0.32
CA SER A 112 2.26 -8.90 1.01
C SER A 112 2.66 -9.95 2.04
N SER A 113 2.39 -11.24 1.78
CA SER A 113 2.90 -12.35 2.60
C SER A 113 4.39 -12.63 2.38
N CYS A 114 4.90 -12.27 1.21
CA CYS A 114 6.23 -12.63 0.72
C CYS A 114 7.27 -11.51 0.89
N VAL A 115 6.83 -10.27 1.15
CA VAL A 115 7.69 -9.09 1.30
C VAL A 115 7.33 -8.31 2.55
N ALA A 116 8.34 -7.76 3.25
CA ALA A 116 8.11 -6.90 4.39
C ALA A 116 7.59 -5.52 3.92
N THR A 117 6.40 -5.13 4.34
CA THR A 117 5.78 -3.88 3.90
C THR A 117 5.91 -2.80 4.98
N PHE A 118 6.69 -1.77 4.67
CA PHE A 118 6.87 -0.57 5.47
C PHE A 118 6.01 0.55 4.89
N ALA A 119 5.28 1.26 5.74
CA ALA A 119 4.46 2.38 5.31
C ALA A 119 4.85 3.63 6.10
N VAL A 120 4.97 4.75 5.41
CA VAL A 120 5.38 6.03 6.01
C VAL A 120 4.25 7.04 5.83
N ALA A 121 3.74 7.56 6.93
CA ALA A 121 2.74 8.60 6.98
C ALA A 121 3.29 9.87 7.66
N GLY A 122 2.75 11.01 7.27
CA GLY A 122 3.08 12.31 7.84
C GLY A 122 2.03 13.35 7.47
N ASP A 123 2.18 14.55 8.02
CA ASP A 123 1.31 15.69 7.70
C ASP A 123 1.78 16.46 6.45
N ASP A 124 3.08 16.37 6.14
CA ASP A 124 3.73 17.05 5.02
C ASP A 124 4.27 16.03 4.01
N ASP A 125 3.97 16.26 2.73
CA ASP A 125 4.33 15.34 1.65
C ASP A 125 5.86 15.30 1.45
N ASP A 126 6.55 16.44 1.59
CA ASP A 126 8.01 16.53 1.47
C ASP A 126 8.71 15.70 2.57
N ASP A 127 8.21 15.78 3.81
CA ASP A 127 8.68 14.95 4.92
C ASP A 127 8.44 13.46 4.65
N ILE A 128 7.26 13.08 4.12
CA ILE A 128 6.95 11.68 3.76
C ILE A 128 7.95 11.18 2.72
N HIS A 129 8.21 11.94 1.65
CA HIS A 129 9.15 11.56 0.61
C HIS A 129 10.57 11.42 1.15
N ALA A 130 11.03 12.38 1.96
CA ALA A 130 12.34 12.32 2.59
C ALA A 130 12.47 11.06 3.48
N ASN A 131 11.47 10.77 4.31
CA ASN A 131 11.46 9.59 5.15
C ASN A 131 11.46 8.27 4.36
N VAL A 132 10.68 8.18 3.29
CA VAL A 132 10.63 6.98 2.44
C VAL A 132 12.00 6.66 1.84
N ILE A 133 12.67 7.68 1.28
CA ILE A 133 14.02 7.53 0.71
C ILE A 133 15.02 7.12 1.80
N ARG A 134 15.01 7.82 2.94
CA ARG A 134 15.94 7.53 4.05
C ARG A 134 15.76 6.15 4.64
N LEU A 135 14.51 5.70 4.79
CA LEU A 135 14.20 4.37 5.27
C LEU A 135 14.66 3.31 4.26
N ALA A 136 14.41 3.51 2.97
CA ALA A 136 14.83 2.59 1.93
C ALA A 136 16.36 2.47 1.86
N ASP A 137 17.09 3.60 1.89
CA ASP A 137 18.55 3.62 1.96
C ASP A 137 19.06 2.87 3.20
N PHE A 138 18.42 3.09 4.35
CA PHE A 138 18.81 2.45 5.61
C PHE A 138 18.57 0.94 5.61
N LEU A 139 17.42 0.49 5.11
CA LEU A 139 17.13 -0.93 4.91
C LEU A 139 18.11 -1.57 3.92
N HIS A 140 18.49 -0.84 2.86
CA HIS A 140 19.48 -1.29 1.89
C HIS A 140 20.89 -1.42 2.49
N MET A 141 21.31 -0.45 3.32
CA MET A 141 22.57 -0.53 4.08
C MET A 141 22.62 -1.72 5.05
N LEU A 142 21.46 -2.17 5.54
CA LEU A 142 21.33 -3.39 6.34
C LEU A 142 21.41 -4.68 5.50
N GLY A 143 21.59 -4.57 4.18
CA GLY A 143 21.72 -5.67 3.25
C GLY A 143 20.40 -6.18 2.69
N ASN A 144 19.30 -5.44 2.86
CA ASN A 144 18.01 -5.86 2.31
C ASN A 144 17.83 -5.33 0.87
N PRO A 145 17.37 -6.16 -0.08
CA PRO A 145 16.85 -5.66 -1.35
C PRO A 145 15.51 -4.94 -1.11
N VAL A 146 15.40 -3.67 -1.51
CA VAL A 146 14.25 -2.80 -1.19
C VAL A 146 13.57 -2.28 -2.46
N GLY A 147 12.25 -2.28 -2.48
CA GLY A 147 11.43 -1.52 -3.43
C GLY A 147 10.83 -0.26 -2.79
N ILE A 148 10.57 0.77 -3.59
CA ILE A 148 9.97 2.04 -3.17
C ILE A 148 8.69 2.26 -3.98
N ILE A 149 7.60 2.60 -3.28
CA ILE A 149 6.33 3.03 -3.87
C ILE A 149 6.02 4.45 -3.41
N SER A 150 6.28 5.43 -4.29
CA SER A 150 6.02 6.85 -4.02
C SER A 150 5.77 7.62 -5.31
N ASP A 151 4.86 8.61 -5.28
CA ASP A 151 4.60 9.48 -6.43
C ASP A 151 5.81 10.33 -6.86
N ALA A 152 6.74 10.61 -5.95
CA ALA A 152 8.03 11.24 -6.25
C ALA A 152 8.99 10.33 -7.05
N GLY A 153 8.71 9.03 -7.10
CA GLY A 153 9.53 8.03 -7.79
C GLY A 153 9.32 6.64 -7.19
N SER A 154 8.99 5.67 -8.03
CA SER A 154 8.90 4.26 -7.64
C SER A 154 10.04 3.46 -8.24
N SER A 155 10.52 2.49 -7.50
CA SER A 155 11.54 1.56 -7.94
C SER A 155 11.32 0.17 -7.35
N SER A 156 11.76 -0.84 -8.07
CA SER A 156 11.96 -2.18 -7.55
C SER A 156 13.45 -2.46 -7.64
N LEU A 157 14.12 -2.51 -6.49
CA LEU A 157 15.58 -2.58 -6.42
C LEU A 157 16.22 -1.41 -7.17
N GLN A 158 16.96 -1.70 -8.24
CA GLN A 158 17.65 -0.73 -9.08
C GLN A 158 16.82 -0.29 -10.30
N ARG A 159 15.66 -0.91 -10.53
CA ARG A 159 14.81 -0.64 -11.69
C ARG A 159 13.75 0.38 -11.32
N GLU A 160 13.70 1.49 -12.04
CA GLU A 160 12.61 2.45 -11.92
C GLU A 160 11.31 1.88 -12.49
N LEU A 161 10.20 2.16 -11.81
CA LEU A 161 8.86 1.75 -12.20
C LEU A 161 8.07 2.96 -12.71
N SER A 162 7.66 2.91 -13.97
CA SER A 162 6.81 3.94 -14.57
C SER A 162 5.34 3.72 -14.19
N LEU A 163 4.93 4.25 -13.03
CA LEU A 163 3.59 4.13 -12.51
C LEU A 163 2.74 5.38 -12.79
N GLN A 164 1.44 5.19 -12.89
CA GLN A 164 0.48 6.29 -13.01
C GLN A 164 -0.25 6.45 -11.68
N TYR A 165 -0.05 7.62 -11.07
CA TYR A 165 -0.59 7.96 -9.77
C TYR A 165 -1.92 8.72 -9.85
N PRO A 166 -2.79 8.62 -8.83
CA PRO A 166 -2.65 7.77 -7.64
C PRO A 166 -2.90 6.28 -7.93
N LEU A 167 -2.27 5.40 -7.16
CA LEU A 167 -2.42 3.94 -7.29
C LEU A 167 -3.74 3.46 -6.68
N HIS A 168 -4.38 2.50 -7.34
CA HIS A 168 -5.60 1.84 -6.86
C HIS A 168 -5.30 0.42 -6.34
N ILE A 169 -6.34 -0.26 -5.84
CA ILE A 169 -6.25 -1.60 -5.26
C ILE A 169 -5.47 -2.58 -6.17
N ALA A 170 -5.84 -2.66 -7.45
CA ALA A 170 -5.18 -3.57 -8.37
C ALA A 170 -3.75 -3.13 -8.70
N ASP A 171 -3.51 -1.83 -8.83
CA ASP A 171 -2.17 -1.30 -9.12
C ASP A 171 -1.21 -1.64 -7.97
N VAL A 172 -1.61 -1.44 -6.70
CA VAL A 172 -0.76 -1.75 -5.53
C VAL A 172 -0.45 -3.24 -5.45
N GLN A 173 -1.47 -4.11 -5.56
CA GLN A 173 -1.26 -5.57 -5.49
C GLN A 173 -0.33 -6.05 -6.62
N HIS A 174 -0.47 -5.50 -7.83
CA HIS A 174 0.40 -5.82 -8.95
C HIS A 174 1.82 -5.28 -8.77
N VAL A 175 1.99 -4.05 -8.28
CA VAL A 175 3.33 -3.49 -8.04
C VAL A 175 4.05 -4.27 -6.95
N LEU A 176 3.35 -4.69 -5.88
CA LEU A 176 3.93 -5.55 -4.86
C LEU A 176 4.33 -6.91 -5.43
N SER A 177 3.52 -7.52 -6.30
CA SER A 177 3.91 -8.79 -6.94
C SER A 177 5.14 -8.62 -7.83
N VAL A 178 5.26 -7.50 -8.55
CA VAL A 178 6.46 -7.18 -9.34
C VAL A 178 7.69 -7.04 -8.45
N CYS A 179 7.58 -6.37 -7.30
CA CYS A 179 8.68 -6.27 -6.35
C CYS A 179 9.08 -7.64 -5.79
N VAL A 180 8.12 -8.51 -5.47
CA VAL A 180 8.37 -9.89 -5.03
C VAL A 180 9.06 -10.70 -6.12
N GLU A 181 8.60 -10.61 -7.37
CA GLU A 181 9.19 -11.30 -8.52
C GLU A 181 10.63 -10.84 -8.80
N ASP A 182 10.92 -9.55 -8.60
CA ASP A 182 12.28 -9.00 -8.71
C ASP A 182 13.19 -9.42 -7.53
N GLY A 183 12.64 -9.99 -6.45
CA GLY A 183 13.37 -10.46 -5.28
C GLY A 183 13.54 -9.42 -4.17
N ALA A 184 12.67 -8.41 -4.09
CA ALA A 184 12.64 -7.47 -2.98
C ALA A 184 12.28 -8.18 -1.66
N ALA A 185 13.04 -7.91 -0.61
CA ALA A 185 12.78 -8.40 0.74
C ALA A 185 11.91 -7.42 1.54
N ALA A 186 11.97 -6.14 1.19
CA ALA A 186 11.14 -5.09 1.78
C ALA A 186 10.61 -4.12 0.71
N VAL A 187 9.43 -3.56 0.94
CA VAL A 187 8.87 -2.46 0.15
C VAL A 187 8.49 -1.32 1.08
N VAL A 188 8.90 -0.10 0.73
CA VAL A 188 8.55 1.12 1.46
C VAL A 188 7.51 1.91 0.66
N ILE A 189 6.38 2.23 1.30
CA ILE A 189 5.23 2.89 0.67
C ILE A 189 4.98 4.26 1.30
N ALA A 190 4.88 5.30 0.48
CA ALA A 190 4.42 6.62 0.89
C ALA A 190 2.89 6.64 1.09
N LEU A 191 2.43 7.04 2.28
CA LEU A 191 1.00 7.14 2.61
C LEU A 191 0.43 8.55 2.46
N ASN A 192 0.56 9.12 1.27
CA ASN A 192 -0.11 10.37 0.88
C ASN A 192 -1.18 10.12 -0.19
N SER A 193 -1.99 11.14 -0.46
CA SER A 193 -3.05 11.04 -1.48
C SER A 193 -2.56 11.21 -2.91
N ALA A 194 -1.33 11.69 -3.09
CA ALA A 194 -0.67 11.71 -4.39
C ALA A 194 -0.26 10.28 -4.80
N THR A 195 0.29 9.48 -3.89
CA THR A 195 0.70 8.10 -4.14
C THR A 195 -0.49 7.14 -4.16
N LEU A 196 -1.43 7.25 -3.20
CA LEU A 196 -2.47 6.23 -2.99
C LEU A 196 -3.89 6.79 -3.03
N SER A 197 -4.76 6.13 -3.79
CA SER A 197 -6.20 6.36 -3.74
C SER A 197 -6.81 5.84 -2.43
N LYS A 198 -8.04 6.29 -2.13
CA LYS A 198 -8.83 5.72 -1.03
C LYS A 198 -8.95 4.21 -1.21
N ASN A 199 -8.81 3.46 -0.13
CA ASN A 199 -8.83 2.00 -0.13
C ASN A 199 -7.73 1.33 -0.99
N ALA A 200 -6.67 2.02 -1.43
CA ALA A 200 -5.67 1.40 -2.31
C ALA A 200 -4.92 0.21 -1.69
N LEU A 201 -4.85 0.12 -0.36
CA LEU A 201 -4.11 -0.92 0.36
C LEU A 201 -5.01 -2.07 0.84
N GLN A 202 -6.20 -2.25 0.25
CA GLN A 202 -7.09 -3.36 0.62
C GLN A 202 -6.40 -4.71 0.43
N SER A 203 -6.49 -5.55 1.46
CA SER A 203 -5.80 -6.85 1.55
C SER A 203 -4.27 -6.77 1.46
N VAL A 204 -3.65 -5.62 1.75
CA VAL A 204 -2.20 -5.50 1.91
C VAL A 204 -1.88 -5.53 3.41
N ASN A 205 -1.00 -6.44 3.82
CA ASN A 205 -0.49 -6.47 5.18
C ASN A 205 0.63 -5.45 5.35
N ILE A 206 0.46 -4.50 6.26
CA ILE A 206 1.54 -3.59 6.67
C ILE A 206 2.20 -4.15 7.93
N ASP A 207 3.52 -4.32 7.89
CA ASP A 207 4.30 -4.83 9.02
C ASP A 207 4.70 -3.70 9.95
N VAL A 208 5.15 -2.58 9.39
CA VAL A 208 5.58 -1.40 10.16
C VAL A 208 4.99 -0.14 9.57
N LEU A 209 4.29 0.63 10.41
CA LEU A 209 3.77 1.95 10.06
C LEU A 209 4.56 3.01 10.80
N GLY A 210 5.33 3.84 10.09
CA GLY A 210 5.95 5.04 10.62
C GLY A 210 5.00 6.22 10.51
N ALA A 211 4.83 6.97 11.59
CA ALA A 211 4.08 8.21 11.58
C ALA A 211 4.96 9.36 12.07
N GLU A 212 5.11 10.36 11.22
CA GLU A 212 5.75 11.62 11.56
C GLU A 212 4.66 12.66 11.91
N GLN A 213 4.53 13.00 13.19
CA GLN A 213 3.70 14.13 13.60
C GLN A 213 4.53 15.40 13.57
N THR A 214 4.09 16.39 12.81
CA THR A 214 4.73 17.70 12.84
C THR A 214 4.33 18.40 14.14
N HIS A 215 5.33 18.89 14.89
CA HIS A 215 5.17 19.53 16.21
C HIS A 215 4.26 20.78 16.22
N ARG A 216 3.71 21.22 15.07
CA ARG A 216 2.73 22.31 14.98
C ARG A 216 1.47 22.06 15.80
N ALA A 217 1.00 20.82 15.93
CA ALA A 217 -0.13 20.50 16.79
C ALA A 217 0.20 20.58 18.30
N ALA A 218 1.48 20.44 18.68
CA ALA A 218 1.91 20.47 20.07
C ALA A 218 2.14 21.91 20.59
N GLU A 219 2.53 22.84 19.72
CA GLU A 219 2.64 24.26 20.09
C GLU A 219 1.26 24.89 20.32
N ASP A 220 0.26 24.57 19.49
CA ASP A 220 -1.13 24.99 19.72
C ASP A 220 -1.74 24.34 20.98
N ALA A 221 -1.42 23.08 21.26
CA ALA A 221 -1.83 22.40 22.49
C ALA A 221 -1.16 22.95 23.76
N SER A 222 0.05 23.52 23.66
CA SER A 222 0.73 24.14 24.80
C SER A 222 0.15 25.51 25.19
N SER A 223 -0.66 26.12 24.32
CA SER A 223 -1.43 27.34 24.61
C SER A 223 -2.81 27.06 25.22
N SER A 224 -3.28 25.80 25.15
CA SER A 224 -4.55 25.34 25.71
C SER A 224 -4.24 24.28 26.79
N GLY A 225 -4.07 24.74 28.03
CA GLY A 225 -3.61 23.95 29.19
C GLY A 225 -4.42 22.68 29.53
N TYR A 226 -4.24 21.63 28.75
CA TYR A 226 -4.68 20.27 29.07
C TYR A 226 -3.45 19.38 29.25
N ALA A 227 -3.25 18.95 30.48
CA ALA A 227 -2.17 18.08 30.90
C ALA A 227 -2.24 16.71 30.20
N THR A 228 -1.09 16.28 29.69
CA THR A 228 -0.79 14.97 29.13
C THR A 228 -1.17 13.83 30.10
N ALA A 229 -2.17 13.04 29.74
CA ALA A 229 -2.43 11.73 30.32
C ALA A 229 -2.30 10.67 29.22
N ASN A 230 -1.08 10.30 28.88
CA ASN A 230 -0.74 9.03 28.22
C ASN A 230 0.76 8.77 28.32
N THR A 231 1.24 8.51 29.54
CA THR A 231 2.57 7.92 29.80
C THR A 231 2.55 7.11 31.10
N ARG A 232 1.54 6.25 31.28
CA ARG A 232 1.49 5.25 32.38
C ARG A 232 0.73 3.99 31.96
N ALA A 233 1.23 3.30 30.95
CA ALA A 233 0.87 1.89 30.68
C ALA A 233 2.11 0.98 30.70
N THR A 234 3.15 1.39 31.42
CA THR A 234 4.44 0.69 31.58
C THR A 234 4.91 0.78 33.02
N GLU A 235 4.07 0.34 33.97
CA GLU A 235 4.50 -0.12 35.30
C GLU A 235 3.26 -0.69 36.01
N GLN A 236 3.41 -1.84 36.67
CA GLN A 236 2.38 -2.63 37.36
C GLN A 236 1.55 -3.59 36.51
N LEU A 237 2.15 -4.74 36.17
CA LEU A 237 1.53 -6.05 36.37
C LEU A 237 2.64 -7.10 36.46
N SER A 238 3.32 -7.10 37.60
CA SER A 238 4.17 -8.20 38.07
C SER A 238 3.86 -8.38 39.55
N LEU A 239 2.95 -9.29 39.87
CA LEU A 239 2.81 -9.96 41.17
C LEU A 239 2.04 -11.29 40.95
N LYS A 240 2.52 -12.33 41.64
CA LYS A 240 2.36 -13.78 41.38
C LYS A 240 1.03 -14.40 41.88
N ALA A 241 0.59 -15.43 41.12
CA ALA A 241 0.03 -16.76 41.54
C ALA A 241 -1.36 -16.85 42.25
N PRO A 242 -2.10 -17.99 42.22
CA PRO A 242 -1.65 -19.38 42.02
C PRO A 242 -2.49 -20.31 41.10
N VAL A 243 -1.93 -21.51 40.97
CA VAL A 243 -2.27 -22.72 40.21
C VAL A 243 -3.62 -23.34 40.59
N SER A 244 -4.37 -23.86 39.60
CA SER A 244 -5.27 -25.02 39.81
C SER A 244 -5.31 -25.90 38.56
N ALA A 245 -5.07 -27.18 38.79
CA ALA A 245 -4.93 -28.26 37.82
C ALA A 245 -6.27 -28.86 37.38
N VAL A 246 -6.29 -29.62 36.27
CA VAL A 246 -7.11 -30.82 36.00
C VAL A 246 -6.69 -31.42 34.61
N PRO A 247 -6.82 -32.76 34.38
CA PRO A 247 -5.74 -33.65 33.92
C PRO A 247 -5.85 -34.16 32.46
N PRO A 248 -4.87 -34.95 31.95
CA PRO A 248 -4.82 -35.43 30.55
C PRO A 248 -5.16 -36.92 30.39
N VAL A 249 -5.71 -37.30 29.22
CA VAL A 249 -5.75 -38.69 28.69
C VAL A 249 -5.95 -38.66 27.14
N PRO A 250 -5.70 -39.74 26.36
CA PRO A 250 -4.40 -40.15 25.82
C PRO A 250 -4.35 -40.28 24.27
N THR A 251 -3.13 -40.37 23.75
CA THR A 251 -2.77 -40.68 22.36
C THR A 251 -3.07 -42.14 21.98
N VAL A 252 -3.64 -42.37 20.79
CA VAL A 252 -3.70 -43.68 20.12
C VAL A 252 -2.90 -43.63 18.82
N GLN A 253 -2.07 -44.65 18.63
CA GLN A 253 -1.09 -44.85 17.58
C GLN A 253 -1.62 -45.96 16.64
N LEU A 254 -1.72 -45.72 15.33
CA LEU A 254 -1.92 -46.79 14.33
C LEU A 254 -1.16 -46.52 13.02
N THR A 255 -0.58 -47.60 12.53
CA THR A 255 0.36 -47.82 11.43
C THR A 255 -0.26 -47.72 10.02
N PRO A 256 0.52 -47.43 8.96
CA PRO A 256 0.06 -47.50 7.58
C PRO A 256 0.37 -48.85 6.90
N THR A 257 -0.55 -49.32 6.07
CA THR A 257 -0.43 -50.48 5.18
C THR A 257 -0.64 -50.00 3.74
N GLU A 258 0.28 -50.33 2.82
CA GLU A 258 0.17 -50.07 1.37
C GLU A 258 -0.95 -50.91 0.71
N PRO A 259 -1.32 -50.64 -0.57
CA PRO A 259 -0.59 -51.33 -1.67
C PRO A 259 -0.50 -50.58 -3.03
N SER A 260 0.58 -50.88 -3.79
CA SER A 260 0.69 -51.19 -5.26
C SER A 260 -0.03 -50.33 -6.32
N THR A 261 0.47 -49.97 -7.52
CA THR A 261 1.54 -50.46 -8.42
C THR A 261 1.56 -49.61 -9.70
N SER A 262 2.71 -49.56 -10.40
CA SER A 262 2.92 -49.39 -11.86
C SER A 262 2.55 -48.01 -12.48
N SER A 263 3.30 -47.37 -13.38
CA SER A 263 4.14 -47.87 -14.48
C SER A 263 5.01 -46.73 -15.07
N GLN A 264 6.23 -47.07 -15.49
CA GLN A 264 6.87 -46.78 -16.79
C GLN A 264 6.77 -45.35 -17.40
N SER A 265 7.90 -44.64 -17.53
CA SER A 265 8.70 -44.46 -18.78
C SER A 265 8.22 -43.22 -19.57
N ASN A 266 8.99 -42.34 -20.22
CA ASN A 266 10.30 -42.38 -20.87
C ASN A 266 10.87 -40.93 -20.99
N SER A 267 12.19 -40.89 -21.25
CA SER A 267 13.04 -39.87 -21.93
C SER A 267 12.34 -38.87 -22.88
N SER A 268 12.81 -37.65 -23.19
CA SER A 268 14.13 -37.15 -23.69
C SER A 268 13.98 -35.63 -23.94
N THR A 269 14.92 -34.70 -23.63
CA THR A 269 16.02 -34.18 -24.50
C THR A 269 15.57 -33.90 -25.97
N VAL A 270 15.75 -32.75 -26.63
CA VAL A 270 16.91 -31.83 -26.83
C VAL A 270 16.45 -30.50 -27.51
N ASP A 271 17.24 -29.41 -27.35
CA ASP A 271 17.60 -28.32 -28.30
C ASP A 271 16.52 -27.47 -29.03
N SER A 272 16.74 -26.27 -29.58
CA SER A 272 17.66 -25.10 -29.49
C SER A 272 17.43 -24.29 -30.80
N ALA A 273 17.82 -23.01 -30.82
CA ALA A 273 17.98 -22.08 -31.97
C ALA A 273 16.71 -21.32 -32.44
N GLN A 274 16.63 -19.99 -32.22
CA GLN A 274 17.18 -18.87 -33.03
C GLN A 274 16.47 -18.65 -34.38
N ALA A 275 15.87 -17.46 -34.57
CA ALA A 275 16.39 -16.37 -35.42
C ALA A 275 15.31 -15.31 -35.77
N GLU A 276 15.83 -14.09 -35.91
CA GLU A 276 15.28 -12.80 -36.35
C GLU A 276 14.74 -12.79 -37.81
N PRO A 277 14.05 -11.73 -38.32
CA PRO A 277 14.74 -10.50 -38.81
C PRO A 277 14.00 -9.13 -38.75
N THR A 278 14.81 -8.08 -38.51
CA THR A 278 14.94 -6.71 -39.11
C THR A 278 13.82 -5.89 -39.83
N ALA A 279 13.56 -4.70 -39.24
CA ALA A 279 13.80 -3.30 -39.71
C ALA A 279 13.10 -2.62 -40.91
N SER A 280 12.66 -1.35 -40.65
CA SER A 280 12.73 -0.07 -41.44
C SER A 280 11.44 0.77 -41.28
N GLN A 281 11.34 2.12 -41.31
CA GLN A 281 12.19 3.31 -41.09
C GLN A 281 11.26 4.57 -41.12
N ALA A 282 11.81 5.73 -40.69
CA ALA A 282 11.42 7.13 -40.96
C ALA A 282 10.32 7.79 -40.09
N ALA A 283 10.27 9.12 -39.83
CA ALA A 283 11.19 10.26 -39.74
C ALA A 283 10.32 11.52 -39.46
N SER A 284 10.95 12.63 -39.01
CA SER A 284 10.47 14.04 -38.94
C SER A 284 9.64 14.45 -37.71
N ALA A 285 9.61 15.69 -37.21
CA ALA A 285 10.51 16.85 -37.08
C ALA A 285 9.67 17.95 -36.39
N SER A 286 10.27 18.69 -35.46
CA SER A 286 10.06 20.09 -35.00
C SER A 286 8.69 20.80 -35.13
N VAL A 287 8.26 21.55 -34.09
CA VAL A 287 8.04 23.02 -34.12
C VAL A 287 7.85 23.57 -32.69
N GLU A 288 8.56 24.67 -32.47
CA GLU A 288 8.67 25.62 -31.35
C GLU A 288 7.59 26.72 -31.47
N SER A 289 7.07 27.29 -30.37
CA SER A 289 6.47 28.64 -30.35
C SER A 289 6.21 29.17 -28.93
N ALA A 290 6.78 30.34 -28.66
CA ALA A 290 6.55 31.22 -27.52
C ALA A 290 5.20 31.98 -27.61
N SER A 291 4.74 32.56 -26.49
CA SER A 291 4.24 33.96 -26.35
C SER A 291 3.42 34.20 -25.06
N GLN A 292 3.91 35.10 -24.19
CA GLN A 292 3.11 36.04 -23.36
C GLN A 292 2.64 37.23 -24.24
N PRO A 293 1.80 38.25 -23.84
CA PRO A 293 1.68 38.87 -22.49
C PRO A 293 0.34 39.58 -22.07
N SER A 294 0.32 40.00 -20.79
CA SER A 294 -0.17 41.28 -20.17
C SER A 294 -1.60 41.88 -20.34
N GLY A 295 -2.10 42.46 -19.23
CA GLY A 295 -3.14 43.51 -19.12
C GLY A 295 -4.08 43.29 -17.92
N ASP A 296 -3.95 43.85 -16.71
CA ASP A 296 -3.88 45.24 -16.19
C ASP A 296 -5.26 45.80 -15.74
N SER A 297 -5.24 46.55 -14.62
CA SER A 297 -6.28 47.45 -14.04
C SER A 297 -7.45 46.88 -13.21
N GLN A 298 -8.03 47.52 -12.17
CA GLN A 298 -7.75 48.65 -11.26
C GLN A 298 -8.91 48.70 -10.20
N VAL A 299 -8.61 49.07 -8.93
CA VAL A 299 -9.28 50.03 -7.98
C VAL A 299 -10.83 49.97 -7.80
N GLU A 300 -11.46 49.89 -6.61
CA GLU A 300 -11.78 50.91 -5.55
C GLU A 300 -12.44 50.16 -4.34
N LYS A 301 -12.07 50.31 -3.05
CA LYS A 301 -12.18 51.40 -2.05
C LYS A 301 -13.61 51.72 -1.58
N VAL A 302 -13.89 51.58 -0.26
CA VAL A 302 -14.76 52.36 0.67
C VAL A 302 -14.81 51.55 2.00
N SER A 303 -14.09 51.88 3.09
CA SER A 303 -14.25 52.96 4.10
C SER A 303 -15.53 52.88 4.95
N SER A 304 -15.41 52.53 6.24
CA SER A 304 -15.83 53.42 7.35
C SER A 304 -15.62 52.80 8.75
N ASP A 305 -15.17 53.67 9.65
CA ASP A 305 -14.73 53.51 11.03
C ASP A 305 -15.77 53.10 12.08
N THR A 306 -15.20 52.78 13.25
CA THR A 306 -15.61 53.17 14.63
C THR A 306 -16.44 52.21 15.52
N LEU A 307 -15.75 51.73 16.57
CA LEU A 307 -16.23 51.29 17.90
C LEU A 307 -16.86 52.48 18.69
N PRO A 308 -17.37 52.37 19.95
CA PRO A 308 -17.45 51.23 20.89
C PRO A 308 -18.80 51.08 21.65
N ALA A 309 -19.05 49.96 22.36
CA ALA A 309 -19.90 49.95 23.58
C ALA A 309 -19.78 48.65 24.38
N VAL A 310 -19.72 48.82 25.70
CA VAL A 310 -19.57 47.80 26.76
C VAL A 310 -20.96 47.33 27.21
N ALA A 311 -21.21 46.01 27.25
CA ALA A 311 -22.24 45.43 28.13
C ALA A 311 -22.15 43.89 28.25
N ALA A 312 -21.80 43.47 29.47
CA ALA A 312 -22.38 42.38 30.26
C ALA A 312 -22.48 40.94 29.73
N LEU A 313 -21.83 40.07 30.51
CA LEU A 313 -21.98 38.63 30.63
C LEU A 313 -23.40 38.09 30.39
N THR A 314 -23.51 37.10 29.51
CA THR A 314 -24.46 35.99 29.70
C THR A 314 -23.94 34.74 28.99
N THR A 315 -23.43 33.83 29.81
CA THR A 315 -22.96 32.51 29.43
C THR A 315 -24.11 31.69 28.85
N THR A 316 -24.06 31.37 27.56
CA THR A 316 -24.80 30.25 26.97
C THR A 316 -23.85 29.52 26.03
N THR A 317 -23.17 28.52 26.55
CA THR A 317 -22.30 27.61 25.81
C THR A 317 -23.16 26.81 24.82
N SER A 318 -23.18 27.25 23.57
CA SER A 318 -23.73 26.48 22.45
C SER A 318 -22.81 25.31 22.15
N LEU A 319 -23.37 24.09 22.08
CA LEU A 319 -22.68 22.82 21.76
C LEU A 319 -22.26 22.71 20.27
N LEU A 320 -21.93 23.82 19.60
CA LEU A 320 -21.67 23.86 18.16
C LEU A 320 -20.47 24.74 17.78
N ASP A 321 -19.48 24.87 18.64
CA ASP A 321 -18.20 25.50 18.26
C ASP A 321 -17.03 24.79 18.95
N LEU A 322 -16.87 23.51 18.59
CA LEU A 322 -15.60 22.81 18.82
C LEU A 322 -14.72 23.15 17.61
N PRO A 323 -13.52 23.75 17.77
CA PRO A 323 -12.60 23.90 16.64
C PRO A 323 -12.39 22.53 16.00
N PRO A 324 -12.30 22.41 14.66
CA PRO A 324 -12.03 21.13 14.04
C PRO A 324 -10.74 20.60 14.63
N ALA A 325 -10.84 19.50 15.39
CA ALA A 325 -9.66 18.83 15.93
C ALA A 325 -8.74 18.59 14.74
N ALA A 326 -7.55 19.20 14.75
CA ALA A 326 -6.53 18.92 13.76
C ALA A 326 -6.42 17.39 13.68
N PRO A 327 -6.50 16.79 12.48
CA PRO A 327 -6.62 15.35 12.36
C PRO A 327 -5.36 14.73 12.95
N THR A 328 -5.41 14.30 14.21
CA THR A 328 -4.34 13.54 14.83
C THR A 328 -4.22 12.28 13.97
N MET A 329 -3.13 12.17 13.23
CA MET A 329 -2.84 11.02 12.37
C MET A 329 -2.72 9.78 13.25
N SER A 330 -3.84 9.10 13.40
CA SER A 330 -3.97 7.87 14.16
C SER A 330 -3.88 6.68 13.21
N PHE A 331 -3.34 5.57 13.71
CA PHE A 331 -3.32 4.29 12.99
C PHE A 331 -4.70 3.92 12.45
N TYR A 332 -5.75 4.17 13.25
CA TYR A 332 -7.13 3.89 12.87
C TYR A 332 -7.59 4.75 11.69
N SER A 333 -7.29 6.06 11.72
CA SER A 333 -7.65 6.98 10.64
C SER A 333 -6.97 6.62 9.32
N LEU A 334 -5.69 6.26 9.37
CA LEU A 334 -4.93 5.79 8.19
C LEU A 334 -5.49 4.49 7.63
N ARG A 335 -5.81 3.54 8.52
CA ARG A 335 -6.43 2.27 8.14
C ARG A 335 -7.81 2.48 7.50
N GLN A 336 -8.61 3.39 8.04
CA GLN A 336 -9.92 3.72 7.47
C GLN A 336 -9.80 4.40 6.10
N ARG A 337 -8.77 5.22 5.88
CA ARG A 337 -8.54 5.92 4.60
C ARG A 337 -8.03 4.99 3.50
N TYR A 338 -7.03 4.17 3.80
CA TYR A 338 -6.31 3.38 2.81
C TYR A 338 -6.67 1.89 2.80
N GLY A 339 -7.32 1.37 3.85
CA GLY A 339 -7.92 0.03 3.86
C GLY A 339 -6.98 -1.13 4.14
N PHE A 340 -5.79 -0.91 4.70
CA PHE A 340 -4.80 -1.96 4.92
C PHE A 340 -5.13 -2.93 6.07
N CYS A 341 -4.52 -4.10 5.99
CA CYS A 341 -4.48 -5.11 7.04
C CYS A 341 -3.28 -4.88 7.96
N SER A 342 -3.46 -5.22 9.23
CA SER A 342 -2.44 -5.17 10.26
C SER A 342 -2.23 -6.60 10.75
N ARG A 343 -0.98 -7.06 10.86
CA ARG A 343 -0.70 -8.25 11.67
C ARG A 343 -0.99 -7.94 13.15
N ASP A 344 -1.12 -8.96 13.99
CA ASP A 344 -1.43 -8.85 15.43
C ASP A 344 -0.45 -7.94 16.22
N HIS A 345 0.69 -7.58 15.61
CA HIS A 345 1.73 -6.71 16.15
C HIS A 345 2.13 -5.55 15.24
N ALA A 346 1.28 -5.10 14.30
CA ALA A 346 1.66 -3.90 13.53
C ALA A 346 1.55 -2.66 14.43
N TYR A 347 2.69 -2.03 14.69
CA TYR A 347 2.78 -0.84 15.53
C TYR A 347 2.76 0.41 14.66
N CYS A 348 2.03 1.44 15.13
CA CYS A 348 2.31 2.80 14.71
C CYS A 348 3.55 3.27 15.47
N VAL A 349 4.65 3.44 14.75
CA VAL A 349 5.95 3.79 15.27
C VAL A 349 6.18 5.27 15.07
N THR A 350 6.58 5.92 16.15
CA THR A 350 7.06 7.30 16.15
C THR A 350 8.50 7.30 16.66
N ARG A 351 9.19 8.43 16.51
CA ARG A 351 10.53 8.60 17.05
C ARG A 351 10.54 8.36 18.57
N SER A 352 11.59 7.73 19.06
CA SER A 352 11.80 7.46 20.48
C SER A 352 13.16 8.00 20.93
N ALA A 353 13.35 8.13 22.25
CA ALA A 353 14.65 8.51 22.80
C ALA A 353 15.77 7.55 22.35
N ASP A 354 15.47 6.25 22.30
CA ASP A 354 16.41 5.22 21.84
C ASP A 354 16.78 5.39 20.36
N SER A 355 15.82 5.74 19.50
CA SER A 355 16.10 5.96 18.07
C SER A 355 16.84 7.27 17.84
N ASP A 356 16.55 8.30 18.62
CA ASP A 356 17.25 9.59 18.60
C ASP A 356 18.71 9.45 19.07
N GLU A 357 18.98 8.67 20.13
CA GLU A 357 20.34 8.37 20.58
C GLU A 357 21.16 7.67 19.48
N LEU A 358 20.56 6.72 18.78
CA LEU A 358 21.22 5.99 17.70
C LEU A 358 21.44 6.88 16.47
N ALA A 359 20.47 7.73 16.14
CA ALA A 359 20.61 8.70 15.06
C ALA A 359 21.74 9.70 15.35
N ALA A 360 21.91 10.11 16.61
CA ALA A 360 22.99 11.01 17.02
C ALA A 360 24.40 10.41 16.85
N LEU A 361 24.52 9.09 16.75
CA LEU A 361 25.79 8.41 16.45
C LEU A 361 26.16 8.45 14.96
N ALA A 362 25.19 8.70 14.08
CA ALA A 362 25.35 8.67 12.62
C ALA A 362 25.91 9.97 12.02
N ASP A 363 26.68 10.71 12.80
CA ASP A 363 27.40 11.94 12.45
C ASP A 363 26.58 13.26 12.55
N GLN A 364 27.26 14.32 13.03
CA GLN A 364 26.73 15.64 13.38
C GLN A 364 26.64 16.62 12.18
N ILE A 365 26.84 16.12 10.96
CA ILE A 365 27.02 16.94 9.74
C ILE A 365 25.70 17.11 8.96
N GLY A 366 24.69 16.30 9.26
CA GLY A 366 23.34 16.48 8.74
C GLY A 366 22.58 17.58 9.47
N GLY A 367 21.88 18.45 8.73
CA GLY A 367 20.90 19.38 9.33
C GLY A 367 19.87 18.62 10.18
N LYS A 368 19.13 19.35 11.04
CA LYS A 368 18.16 18.79 11.98
C LYS A 368 17.15 17.83 11.32
N ASP A 369 16.79 18.10 10.06
CA ASP A 369 15.84 17.29 9.30
C ASP A 369 16.40 15.90 8.96
N VAL A 370 17.69 15.81 8.62
CA VAL A 370 18.34 14.52 8.34
C VAL A 370 18.36 13.64 9.59
N HIS A 371 18.66 14.23 10.76
CA HIS A 371 18.62 13.52 12.03
C HIS A 371 17.21 13.03 12.37
N ARG A 372 16.19 13.87 12.12
CA ARG A 372 14.78 13.55 12.34
C ARG A 372 14.34 12.34 11.49
N HIS A 373 14.57 12.38 10.18
CA HIS A 373 14.18 11.29 9.28
C HIS A 373 14.94 9.98 9.56
N LEU A 374 16.23 10.08 9.90
CA LEU A 374 17.02 8.91 10.27
C LEU A 374 16.52 8.29 11.58
N SER A 375 16.17 9.11 12.57
CA SER A 375 15.61 8.62 13.83
C SER A 375 14.30 7.86 13.61
N LEU A 376 13.40 8.37 12.77
CA LEU A 376 12.17 7.65 12.44
C LEU A 376 12.48 6.32 11.73
N SER A 377 13.42 6.33 10.78
CA SER A 377 13.86 5.12 10.07
C SER A 377 14.41 4.06 11.03
N ILE A 378 15.25 4.48 11.99
CA ILE A 378 15.79 3.58 13.03
C ILE A 378 14.68 3.04 13.93
N ALA A 379 13.72 3.87 14.34
CA ALA A 379 12.59 3.44 15.15
C ALA A 379 11.77 2.36 14.43
N MET A 380 11.47 2.56 13.14
CA MET A 380 10.74 1.60 12.31
C MET A 380 11.51 0.28 12.17
N VAL A 381 12.82 0.33 11.96
CA VAL A 381 13.67 -0.85 11.85
C VAL A 381 13.82 -1.61 13.17
N LEU A 382 13.85 -0.90 14.31
CA LEU A 382 13.81 -1.52 15.64
C LEU A 382 12.47 -2.24 15.86
N ALA A 383 11.36 -1.63 15.45
CA ALA A 383 10.03 -2.25 15.52
C ALA A 383 9.91 -3.48 14.61
N ALA A 384 10.63 -3.51 13.48
CA ALA A 384 10.77 -4.69 12.64
C ALA A 384 11.62 -5.82 13.28
N GLY A 385 12.20 -5.60 14.46
CA GLY A 385 12.95 -6.61 15.22
C GLY A 385 14.46 -6.63 14.94
N VAL A 386 15.01 -5.64 14.23
CA VAL A 386 16.46 -5.57 14.00
C VAL A 386 17.19 -5.19 15.29
N ARG A 387 18.27 -5.89 15.60
CA ARG A 387 19.03 -5.70 16.84
C ARG A 387 19.78 -4.36 16.81
N ARG A 388 19.80 -3.67 17.96
CA ARG A 388 20.57 -2.42 18.19
C ARG A 388 22.04 -2.53 17.76
N GLY A 389 22.67 -3.68 17.99
CA GLY A 389 24.06 -3.93 17.57
C GLY A 389 24.25 -3.88 16.06
N THR A 390 23.34 -4.49 15.29
CA THR A 390 23.37 -4.48 13.82
C THR A 390 23.21 -3.07 13.28
N ILE A 391 22.28 -2.30 13.87
CA ILE A 391 22.06 -0.89 13.51
C ILE A 391 23.33 -0.07 13.74
N LYS A 392 23.96 -0.19 14.93
CA LYS A 392 25.23 0.52 15.22
C LYS A 392 26.34 0.17 14.23
N SER A 393 26.47 -1.12 13.88
CA SER A 393 27.46 -1.56 12.89
C SER A 393 27.18 -0.97 11.51
N ALA A 394 25.92 -0.98 11.06
CA ALA A 394 25.54 -0.42 9.76
C ALA A 394 25.80 1.09 9.69
N LEU A 395 25.44 1.83 10.75
CA LEU A 395 25.72 3.27 10.83
C LEU A 395 27.23 3.57 10.77
N ARG A 396 28.04 2.76 11.46
CA ARG A 396 29.51 2.88 11.41
C ARG A 396 30.07 2.60 10.01
N VAL A 397 29.58 1.56 9.33
CA VAL A 397 30.04 1.24 7.97
C VAL A 397 29.65 2.33 6.97
N SER A 398 28.47 2.94 7.12
CA SER A 398 28.05 4.07 6.28
C SER A 398 28.99 5.28 6.39
N HIS A 399 29.64 5.46 7.54
CA HIS A 399 30.63 6.49 7.79
C HIS A 399 31.98 6.16 7.12
N GLU A 400 32.31 4.88 6.93
CA GLU A 400 33.57 4.46 6.30
C GLU A 400 33.49 4.39 4.76
N LEU A 401 32.27 4.33 4.21
CA LEU A 401 32.01 4.30 2.76
C LEU A 401 31.74 5.68 2.13
N ARG A 402 31.74 6.73 2.94
CA ARG A 402 31.76 8.14 2.50
C ARG A 402 33.19 8.66 2.51
#